data_AF-A0A7C1CIZ7-F1
#
_entry.id   AF-A0A7C1CIZ7-F1
#
_cell.length_a   1.000
_cell.length_b   1.000
_cell.length_c   1.000
_cell.angle_alpha   90.00
_cell.angle_beta   90.00
_cell.angle_gamma   90.00
#
_symmetry.space_group_name_H-M   'P 1'
#
loop_
_entity.id
_entity.type
_entity.pdbx_description
1 polymer ?
#
loop_
_entity_poly.entity_id
_entity_poly.type
_entity_poly.pdbx_seq_one_letter_code
_entity_poly.pdbx_strand_id
1 'polypeptide(L)'
;MPGSVSELSTRTGLSESRVREVIAKLKREGAVSRILSQGETYRLFPAMIELRDSTVISAECPPELFSLWEKLIMEDMPEIIPVLKQFNIPPMLRVIPVEETVESLNRVLDVDSARSLVRDARLITAIPCPCRTQSHMVGRGESCRAPRGVNLCMQINGFAEATLDRGLGERLTADEALRRIALAEEAGLVHTVRNNVKEDMFMCNCCSCCCTAMLMLKTFGYDSAYAPSRFRAEVDETLCTGCGACEARCQFDAITVDEVASISTEKCFGCGNCVLTCPTEALILEEIRPLEFIRNT
;
A
#
# COMPACT_ATOMS: atom_id res chain seq x y z
N MET A 1 18.74 -10.14 18.55
CA MET A 1 17.27 -10.13 18.42
C MET A 1 16.84 -11.30 17.54
N PRO A 2 15.63 -11.88 17.71
CA PRO A 2 14.62 -11.51 18.71
C PRO A 2 15.06 -11.79 20.16
N GLY A 3 14.38 -11.20 21.14
CA GLY A 3 14.57 -11.49 22.58
C GLY A 3 13.94 -10.45 23.51
N SER A 4 13.60 -10.89 24.71
CA SER A 4 13.21 -10.05 25.85
C SER A 4 14.39 -9.19 26.33
N VAL A 5 14.12 -8.17 27.15
CA VAL A 5 15.17 -7.34 27.75
C VAL A 5 16.20 -8.19 28.50
N SER A 6 15.76 -9.19 29.25
CA SER A 6 16.65 -10.06 30.02
C SER A 6 17.50 -10.95 29.11
N GLU A 7 16.91 -11.59 28.10
CA GLU A 7 17.65 -12.41 27.14
C GLU A 7 18.66 -11.58 26.33
N LEU A 8 18.30 -10.35 25.95
CA LEU A 8 19.19 -9.43 25.25
C LEU A 8 20.32 -8.96 26.17
N SER A 9 20.03 -8.70 27.45
CA SER A 9 21.05 -8.39 28.46
C SER A 9 22.07 -9.52 28.59
N THR A 10 21.61 -10.78 28.74
CA THR A 10 22.49 -11.95 28.80
C THR A 10 23.35 -12.09 27.53
N ARG A 11 22.74 -11.92 26.34
CA ARG A 11 23.45 -12.11 25.06
C ARG A 11 24.46 -11.01 24.74
N THR A 12 24.21 -9.77 25.20
CA THR A 12 25.06 -8.61 24.88
C THR A 12 26.05 -8.27 25.98
N GLY A 13 25.85 -8.78 27.19
CA GLY A 13 26.62 -8.39 28.37
C GLY A 13 26.27 -7.00 28.92
N LEU A 14 25.28 -6.31 28.34
CA LEU A 14 24.81 -5.02 28.82
C LEU A 14 23.85 -5.19 30.00
N SER A 15 23.79 -4.21 30.91
CA SER A 15 22.75 -4.18 31.95
C SER A 15 21.36 -4.07 31.31
N GLU A 16 20.33 -4.61 31.96
CA GLU A 16 18.95 -4.47 31.48
C GLU A 16 18.53 -3.01 31.30
N SER A 17 19.01 -2.11 32.18
CA SER A 17 18.78 -0.66 32.06
C SER A 17 19.35 -0.10 30.75
N ARG A 18 20.58 -0.49 30.39
CA ARG A 18 21.21 -0.05 29.14
C ARG A 18 20.54 -0.68 27.91
N VAL A 19 20.12 -1.94 28.00
CA VAL A 19 19.34 -2.59 26.93
C VAL A 19 18.04 -1.82 26.67
N ARG A 20 17.30 -1.45 27.72
CA ARG A 20 16.06 -0.66 27.60
C ARG A 20 16.30 0.68 26.92
N GLU A 21 17.36 1.38 27.31
CA GLU A 21 17.73 2.67 26.71
C GLU A 21 18.05 2.53 25.21
N VAL A 22 18.87 1.55 24.83
CA VAL A 22 19.23 1.29 23.43
C VAL A 22 18.01 0.87 22.62
N ILE A 23 17.18 -0.04 23.13
CA ILE A 23 15.96 -0.49 22.46
C ILE A 23 14.97 0.67 22.28
N ALA A 24 14.80 1.52 23.29
CA ALA A 24 13.93 2.69 23.18
C ALA A 24 14.39 3.61 22.05
N LYS A 25 15.70 3.84 21.91
CA LYS A 25 16.27 4.59 20.79
C LYS A 25 15.99 3.89 19.44
N LEU A 26 16.38 2.62 19.30
CA LEU A 26 16.20 1.86 18.06
C LEU A 26 14.73 1.77 17.62
N LYS A 27 13.80 1.70 18.58
CA LYS A 27 12.35 1.66 18.31
C LYS A 27 11.85 3.02 17.79
N ARG A 28 12.31 4.13 18.36
CA ARG A 28 11.99 5.48 17.85
C ARG A 28 12.54 5.70 16.45
N GLU A 29 13.77 5.28 16.19
CA GLU A 29 14.41 5.34 14.86
C GLU A 29 13.78 4.34 13.86
N GLY A 30 12.93 3.42 14.32
CA GLY A 30 12.25 2.46 13.47
C GLY A 30 13.10 1.27 13.03
N ALA A 31 14.21 1.01 13.70
CA ALA A 31 15.10 -0.14 13.42
C ALA A 31 14.58 -1.46 14.02
N VAL A 32 13.77 -1.39 15.08
CA VAL A 32 13.22 -2.57 15.79
C VAL A 32 11.74 -2.40 16.08
N SER A 33 11.04 -3.53 16.24
CA SER A 33 9.65 -3.58 16.70
C SER A 33 9.50 -4.42 17.96
N ARG A 34 8.50 -4.09 18.77
CA ARG A 34 8.07 -4.92 19.89
C ARG A 34 7.12 -6.01 19.39
N ILE A 35 7.27 -7.22 19.91
CA ILE A 35 6.32 -8.31 19.72
C ILE A 35 5.23 -8.14 20.79
N LEU A 36 4.13 -7.48 20.43
CA LEU A 36 3.11 -7.04 21.40
C LEU A 36 2.56 -8.17 22.26
N SER A 37 2.39 -9.37 21.68
CA SER A 37 1.92 -10.58 22.38
C SER A 37 2.94 -11.18 23.36
N GLN A 38 4.19 -10.73 23.35
CA GLN A 38 5.28 -11.27 24.18
C GLN A 38 5.87 -10.21 25.12
N GLY A 39 5.07 -9.20 25.50
CA GLY A 39 5.49 -8.17 26.44
C GLY A 39 6.71 -7.38 25.94
N GLU A 40 7.75 -7.26 26.77
CA GLU A 40 8.97 -6.53 26.43
C GLU A 40 9.96 -7.36 25.60
N THR A 41 9.46 -7.95 24.53
CA THR A 41 10.24 -8.74 23.58
C THR A 41 10.36 -7.98 22.27
N TYR A 42 11.57 -7.90 21.72
CA TYR A 42 11.89 -7.06 20.57
C TYR A 42 12.51 -7.87 19.44
N ARG A 43 12.24 -7.47 18.20
CA ARG A 43 12.76 -8.11 16.99
C ARG A 43 13.19 -7.08 15.95
N LEU A 44 14.06 -7.52 15.04
CA LEU A 44 14.27 -6.82 13.78
C LEU A 44 13.04 -6.99 12.88
N PHE A 45 12.81 -6.04 11.99
CA PHE A 45 11.80 -6.19 10.95
C PHE A 45 12.20 -7.36 10.02
N PRO A 46 11.27 -8.28 9.72
CA PRO A 46 11.55 -9.51 8.98
C PRO A 46 11.77 -9.25 7.49
N ALA A 47 11.23 -8.16 6.95
CA ALA A 47 11.34 -7.79 5.54
C ALA A 47 11.97 -6.41 5.40
N MET A 48 12.78 -6.24 4.34
CA MET A 48 13.41 -4.95 3.98
C MET A 48 12.37 -3.84 3.86
N ILE A 49 11.22 -4.13 3.25
CA ILE A 49 10.15 -3.15 3.07
C ILE A 49 9.57 -2.65 4.39
N GLU A 50 9.45 -3.53 5.39
CA GLU A 50 8.96 -3.15 6.72
C GLU A 50 9.99 -2.29 7.46
N LEU A 51 11.28 -2.60 7.33
CA LEU A 51 12.37 -1.79 7.89
C LEU A 51 12.40 -0.40 7.25
N ARG A 52 12.33 -0.32 5.92
CA ARG A 52 12.23 0.94 5.19
C ARG A 52 11.04 1.75 5.68
N ASP A 53 9.86 1.16 5.66
CA ASP A 53 8.63 1.87 6.03
C ASP A 53 8.69 2.41 7.44
N SER A 54 9.22 1.59 8.36
CA SER A 54 9.38 1.94 9.76
C SER A 54 10.37 3.08 9.98
N THR A 55 11.50 3.09 9.26
CA THR A 55 12.53 4.14 9.38
C THR A 55 12.09 5.44 8.73
N VAL A 56 11.52 5.39 7.52
CA VAL A 56 11.10 6.57 6.73
C VAL A 56 10.01 7.40 7.40
N ILE A 57 9.14 6.79 8.19
CA ILE A 57 8.09 7.50 8.94
C ILE A 57 8.54 7.94 10.34
N SER A 58 9.78 7.62 10.74
CA SER A 58 10.32 8.11 12.01
C SER A 58 10.56 9.61 11.93
N ALA A 59 10.16 10.32 12.98
CA ALA A 59 10.50 11.74 13.13
C ALA A 59 12.02 11.96 13.28
N GLU A 60 12.78 10.93 13.64
CA GLU A 60 14.24 10.95 13.79
C GLU A 60 14.95 10.40 12.54
N CYS A 61 14.24 10.17 11.42
CA CYS A 61 14.82 9.62 10.20
C CYS A 61 15.93 10.54 9.63
N PRO A 62 17.18 10.09 9.54
CA PRO A 62 18.25 10.90 8.96
C PRO A 62 17.95 11.24 7.49
N PRO A 63 18.17 12.49 7.03
CA PRO A 63 17.96 12.89 5.64
C PRO A 63 18.66 11.97 4.62
N GLU A 64 19.87 11.52 4.94
CA GLU A 64 20.68 10.65 4.10
C GLU A 64 20.04 9.28 3.90
N LEU A 65 19.25 8.81 4.87
CA LEU A 65 18.60 7.50 4.81
C LEU A 65 17.53 7.46 3.71
N PHE A 66 16.83 8.58 3.43
CA PHE A 66 15.89 8.65 2.31
C PHE A 66 16.62 8.43 0.97
N SER A 67 17.80 9.02 0.79
CA SER A 67 18.63 8.85 -0.41
C SER A 67 19.16 7.42 -0.53
N LEU A 68 19.55 6.79 0.58
CA LEU A 68 19.98 5.39 0.59
C LEU A 68 18.86 4.43 0.21
N TRP A 69 17.64 4.65 0.73
CA TRP A 69 16.48 3.87 0.33
C TRP A 69 16.10 4.07 -1.14
N GLU A 70 16.17 5.31 -1.64
CA GLU A 70 15.92 5.59 -3.05
C GLU A 70 16.97 4.91 -3.94
N LYS A 71 18.26 4.97 -3.56
CA LYS A 71 19.32 4.24 -4.25
C LYS A 71 19.07 2.73 -4.29
N LEU A 72 18.74 2.13 -3.15
CA LEU A 72 18.40 0.70 -3.09
C LEU A 72 17.27 0.37 -4.07
N ILE A 73 16.24 1.22 -4.13
CA ILE A 73 15.07 1.02 -5.01
C ILE A 73 15.39 1.26 -6.48
N MET A 74 16.20 2.26 -6.81
CA MET A 74 16.42 2.70 -8.19
C MET A 74 17.62 2.04 -8.87
N GLU A 75 18.66 1.69 -8.10
CA GLU A 75 19.91 1.12 -8.60
C GLU A 75 20.00 -0.39 -8.30
N ASP A 76 19.75 -0.80 -7.06
CA ASP A 76 20.01 -2.19 -6.65
C ASP A 76 18.84 -3.15 -6.98
N MET A 77 17.59 -2.72 -6.79
CA MET A 77 16.42 -3.57 -7.08
C MET A 77 16.32 -4.05 -8.53
N PRO A 78 16.63 -3.25 -9.57
CA PRO A 78 16.72 -3.74 -10.95
C PRO A 78 17.65 -4.95 -11.14
N GLU A 79 18.76 -5.02 -10.41
CA GLU A 79 19.70 -6.15 -10.46
C GLU A 79 19.14 -7.38 -9.74
N ILE A 80 18.34 -7.18 -8.69
CA ILE A 80 17.76 -8.23 -7.85
C ILE A 80 16.47 -8.82 -8.47
N ILE A 81 15.70 -8.02 -9.21
CA ILE A 81 14.41 -8.44 -9.79
C ILE A 81 14.49 -9.73 -10.63
N PRO A 82 15.47 -9.93 -11.53
CA PRO A 82 15.59 -11.17 -12.28
C PRO A 82 15.70 -12.41 -11.39
N VAL A 83 16.39 -12.28 -10.25
CA VAL A 83 16.51 -13.35 -9.25
C VAL A 83 15.18 -13.56 -8.54
N LEU A 84 14.50 -12.48 -8.11
CA LEU A 84 13.19 -12.58 -7.46
C LEU A 84 12.14 -13.27 -8.35
N LYS A 85 12.17 -13.01 -9.66
CA LYS A 85 11.29 -13.66 -10.64
C LYS A 85 11.49 -15.19 -10.68
N GLN A 86 12.70 -15.69 -10.45
CA GLN A 86 12.97 -17.13 -10.41
C GLN A 86 12.35 -17.82 -9.19
N PHE A 87 12.19 -17.10 -8.08
CA PHE A 87 11.62 -17.65 -6.85
C PHE A 87 10.09 -17.70 -6.84
N ASN A 88 9.41 -17.21 -7.90
CA ASN A 88 7.95 -17.18 -8.01
C ASN A 88 7.27 -16.68 -6.73
N ILE A 89 7.85 -15.63 -6.12
CA ILE A 89 7.31 -15.06 -4.88
C ILE A 89 5.96 -14.45 -5.22
N PRO A 90 4.88 -14.87 -4.54
CA PRO A 90 3.56 -14.33 -4.81
C PRO A 90 3.49 -12.85 -4.44
N PRO A 91 2.63 -12.05 -5.09
CA PRO A 91 2.53 -10.65 -4.77
C PRO A 91 2.18 -10.42 -3.31
N MET A 92 2.81 -9.42 -2.70
CA MET A 92 2.50 -9.02 -1.32
C MET A 92 1.32 -8.06 -1.25
N LEU A 93 1.06 -7.32 -2.33
CA LEU A 93 0.02 -6.30 -2.42
C LEU A 93 -1.07 -6.73 -3.37
N ARG A 94 -2.29 -6.26 -3.13
CA ARG A 94 -3.46 -6.50 -3.98
C ARG A 94 -4.23 -5.22 -4.20
N VAL A 95 -4.69 -5.01 -5.43
CA VAL A 95 -5.59 -3.90 -5.76
C VAL A 95 -7.01 -4.24 -5.30
N ILE A 96 -7.65 -3.29 -4.63
CA ILE A 96 -9.09 -3.32 -4.32
C ILE A 96 -9.81 -2.38 -5.30
N PRO A 97 -10.91 -2.82 -5.95
CA PRO A 97 -11.70 -1.95 -6.81
C PRO A 97 -12.43 -0.89 -5.99
N VAL A 98 -12.71 0.26 -6.61
CA VAL A 98 -13.65 1.26 -6.05
C VAL A 98 -15.04 0.64 -5.95
N GLU A 99 -15.63 0.66 -4.77
CA GLU A 99 -16.84 -0.12 -4.45
C GLU A 99 -18.04 0.24 -5.33
N GLU A 100 -18.28 1.53 -5.52
CA GLU A 100 -19.37 2.07 -6.35
C GLU A 100 -19.33 1.54 -7.79
N THR A 101 -18.12 1.27 -8.31
CA THR A 101 -17.93 0.80 -9.69
C THR A 101 -18.25 -0.69 -9.87
N VAL A 102 -18.50 -1.40 -8.77
CA VAL A 102 -18.91 -2.81 -8.74
C VAL A 102 -20.37 -2.93 -8.30
N GLU A 103 -20.84 -2.10 -7.36
CA GLU A 103 -22.24 -2.09 -6.90
C GLU A 103 -23.23 -1.72 -8.01
N SER A 104 -22.82 -0.90 -8.98
CA SER A 104 -23.63 -0.59 -10.18
C SER A 104 -24.02 -1.84 -10.99
N LEU A 105 -23.37 -2.99 -10.71
CA LEU A 105 -23.63 -4.28 -11.33
C LEU A 105 -24.46 -5.23 -10.44
N ASN A 106 -25.03 -4.75 -9.33
CA ASN A 106 -25.70 -5.56 -8.29
C ASN A 106 -24.79 -6.67 -7.71
N ARG A 107 -23.48 -6.42 -7.57
CA ARG A 107 -22.51 -7.39 -7.05
C ARG A 107 -22.02 -7.01 -5.66
N VAL A 108 -21.94 -8.00 -4.77
CA VAL A 108 -21.41 -7.83 -3.41
C VAL A 108 -19.89 -7.90 -3.44
N LEU A 109 -19.23 -6.87 -2.92
CA LEU A 109 -17.79 -6.90 -2.64
C LEU A 109 -17.59 -7.49 -1.24
N ASP A 110 -17.19 -8.75 -1.18
CA ASP A 110 -16.85 -9.42 0.09
C ASP A 110 -15.51 -8.87 0.63
N VAL A 111 -14.45 -9.68 0.60
CA VAL A 111 -13.11 -9.34 1.12
C VAL A 111 -12.34 -8.32 0.25
N ASP A 112 -12.85 -8.00 -0.95
CA ASP A 112 -12.34 -6.95 -1.84
C ASP A 112 -13.05 -5.59 -1.58
N SER A 113 -13.75 -5.42 -0.45
CA SER A 113 -14.34 -4.13 -0.06
C SER A 113 -13.43 -3.35 0.89
N ALA A 114 -13.04 -2.15 0.45
CA ALA A 114 -12.35 -1.20 1.32
C ALA A 114 -13.26 -0.77 2.50
N ARG A 115 -14.58 -0.65 2.28
CA ARG A 115 -15.53 -0.22 3.30
C ARG A 115 -15.75 -1.31 4.35
N SER A 116 -15.88 -2.58 3.96
CA SER A 116 -15.98 -3.72 4.88
C SER A 116 -14.73 -3.84 5.76
N LEU A 117 -13.53 -3.72 5.18
CA LEU A 117 -12.27 -3.71 5.94
C LEU A 117 -12.23 -2.64 7.04
N VAL A 118 -12.80 -1.46 6.78
CA VAL A 118 -12.88 -0.37 7.74
C VAL A 118 -13.98 -0.60 8.79
N ARG A 119 -15.15 -1.11 8.39
CA ARG A 119 -16.28 -1.35 9.30
C ARG A 119 -16.00 -2.49 10.28
N ASP A 120 -15.32 -3.54 9.83
CA ASP A 120 -15.03 -4.72 10.64
C ASP A 120 -13.77 -4.52 11.52
N ALA A 121 -13.01 -3.44 11.30
CA ALA A 121 -11.81 -3.16 12.06
C ALA A 121 -12.11 -2.81 13.51
N ARG A 122 -11.39 -3.48 14.44
CA ARG A 122 -11.40 -3.14 15.87
C ARG A 122 -10.62 -1.85 16.14
N LEU A 123 -9.56 -1.61 15.36
CA LEU A 123 -8.71 -0.44 15.52
C LEU A 123 -8.17 0.01 14.16
N ILE A 124 -8.27 1.31 13.90
CA ILE A 124 -7.69 1.94 12.70
C ILE A 124 -6.79 3.09 13.15
N THR A 125 -5.61 3.16 12.52
CA THR A 125 -4.75 4.33 12.60
C THR A 125 -4.30 4.75 11.22
N ALA A 126 -4.05 6.03 11.02
CA ALA A 126 -3.46 6.53 9.79
C ALA A 126 -2.09 7.16 10.04
N ILE A 127 -1.14 6.82 9.18
CA ILE A 127 0.23 7.32 9.18
C ILE A 127 0.55 8.05 7.87
N PRO A 128 1.58 8.92 7.86
CA PRO A 128 2.18 9.38 6.61
C PRO A 128 2.56 8.16 5.75
N CYS A 129 2.23 8.21 4.46
CA CYS A 129 2.55 7.10 3.56
C CYS A 129 4.07 7.01 3.38
N PRO A 130 4.74 5.90 3.75
CA PRO A 130 6.20 5.81 3.69
C PRO A 130 6.75 6.06 2.28
N CYS A 131 6.16 5.41 1.26
CA CYS A 131 6.54 5.61 -0.14
C CYS A 131 6.43 7.08 -0.58
N ARG A 132 5.36 7.77 -0.14
CA ARG A 132 5.12 9.17 -0.47
C ARG A 132 6.10 10.08 0.26
N THR A 133 6.30 9.87 1.55
CA THR A 133 7.28 10.58 2.36
C THR A 133 8.66 10.49 1.73
N GLN A 134 9.15 9.28 1.43
CA GLN A 134 10.45 9.10 0.77
C GLN A 134 10.51 9.82 -0.57
N SER A 135 9.51 9.63 -1.44
CA SER A 135 9.46 10.25 -2.75
C SER A 135 9.51 11.78 -2.69
N HIS A 136 8.85 12.41 -1.72
CA HIS A 136 8.96 13.86 -1.51
C HIS A 136 10.35 14.28 -1.00
N MET A 137 10.93 13.53 -0.08
CA MET A 137 12.25 13.85 0.49
C MET A 137 13.37 13.82 -0.54
N VAL A 138 13.21 13.03 -1.61
CA VAL A 138 14.19 12.92 -2.73
C VAL A 138 13.74 13.68 -3.99
N GLY A 139 12.70 14.50 -3.92
CA GLY A 139 12.26 15.36 -5.03
C GLY A 139 11.41 14.69 -6.12
N ARG A 140 11.11 13.38 -6.03
CA ARG A 140 10.24 12.67 -7.00
C ARG A 140 8.74 12.93 -6.79
N GLY A 141 8.36 13.43 -5.62
CA GLY A 141 6.95 13.62 -5.23
C GLY A 141 6.27 14.89 -5.73
N GLU A 142 6.89 15.72 -6.58
CA GLU A 142 6.34 17.04 -6.96
C GLU A 142 4.98 16.95 -7.68
N SER A 143 4.78 15.94 -8.52
CA SER A 143 3.54 15.71 -9.29
C SER A 143 2.46 14.96 -8.50
N CYS A 144 2.62 14.86 -7.18
CA CYS A 144 1.75 14.05 -6.35
C CYS A 144 0.33 14.62 -6.25
N ARG A 145 -0.66 13.81 -6.65
CA ARG A 145 -2.09 14.17 -6.65
C ARG A 145 -2.81 13.89 -5.33
N ALA A 146 -2.15 13.25 -4.36
CA ALA A 146 -2.81 12.94 -3.11
C ALA A 146 -3.13 14.20 -2.29
N PRO A 147 -4.27 14.24 -1.60
CA PRO A 147 -4.65 15.37 -0.76
C PRO A 147 -3.58 15.62 0.30
N ARG A 148 -3.19 16.89 0.44
CA ARG A 148 -2.20 17.33 1.43
C ARG A 148 -2.85 17.44 2.82
N GLY A 149 -2.04 17.29 3.86
CA GLY A 149 -2.50 17.44 5.25
C GLY A 149 -3.34 16.27 5.79
N VAL A 150 -3.52 15.19 5.01
CA VAL A 150 -4.28 14.01 5.42
C VAL A 150 -3.44 12.75 5.25
N ASN A 151 -3.38 11.93 6.29
CA ASN A 151 -2.70 10.64 6.26
C ASN A 151 -3.58 9.57 5.62
N LEU A 152 -3.14 9.00 4.50
CA LEU A 152 -3.91 8.02 3.71
C LEU A 152 -3.38 6.58 3.81
N CYS A 153 -2.30 6.33 4.55
CA CYS A 153 -1.82 4.96 4.78
C CYS A 153 -2.42 4.48 6.09
N MET A 154 -3.45 3.63 5.99
CA MET A 154 -4.18 3.13 7.14
C MET A 154 -3.61 1.80 7.60
N GLN A 155 -3.39 1.67 8.90
CA GLN A 155 -3.01 0.45 9.58
C GLN A 155 -4.24 -0.03 10.34
N ILE A 156 -4.49 -1.34 10.32
CA ILE A 156 -5.71 -1.98 10.84
C ILE A 156 -5.31 -3.06 11.85
N ASN A 157 -6.04 -3.11 12.97
CA ASN A 157 -5.90 -4.09 14.04
C ASN A 157 -4.47 -4.15 14.60
N GLY A 158 -3.79 -5.30 14.57
CA GLY A 158 -2.45 -5.47 15.14
C GLY A 158 -1.39 -4.54 14.56
N PHE A 159 -1.52 -4.12 13.29
CA PHE A 159 -0.64 -3.10 12.72
C PHE A 159 -0.93 -1.69 13.26
N ALA A 160 -2.19 -1.39 13.56
CA ALA A 160 -2.55 -0.15 14.23
C ALA A 160 -2.03 -0.13 15.66
N GLU A 161 -2.09 -1.26 16.37
CA GLU A 161 -1.49 -1.40 17.70
C GLU A 161 0.03 -1.20 17.67
N ALA A 162 0.72 -1.83 16.71
CA ALA A 162 2.16 -1.68 16.54
C ALA A 162 2.57 -0.24 16.19
N THR A 163 1.72 0.46 15.45
CA THR A 163 1.90 1.88 15.11
C THR A 163 1.81 2.76 16.35
N LEU A 164 0.79 2.56 17.17
CA LEU A 164 0.60 3.31 18.41
C LEU A 164 1.64 2.98 19.48
N ASP A 165 2.09 1.73 19.55
CA ASP A 165 3.19 1.33 20.44
C ASP A 165 4.47 2.13 20.15
N ARG A 166 4.67 2.54 18.90
CA ARG A 166 5.78 3.42 18.48
C ARG A 166 5.51 4.90 18.72
N GLY A 167 4.35 5.28 19.24
CA GLY A 167 3.94 6.67 19.40
C GLY A 167 3.65 7.37 18.06
N LEU A 168 3.35 6.59 17.03
CA LEU A 168 3.04 7.08 15.69
C LEU A 168 1.55 6.95 15.39
N GLY A 169 1.11 7.67 14.35
CA GLY A 169 -0.20 7.51 13.77
C GLY A 169 -1.33 8.22 14.52
N GLU A 170 -2.36 8.55 13.76
CA GLU A 170 -3.59 9.15 14.24
C GLU A 170 -4.65 8.06 14.34
N ARG A 171 -5.32 7.92 15.50
CA ARG A 171 -6.45 7.00 15.65
C ARG A 171 -7.64 7.53 14.85
N LEU A 172 -8.31 6.64 14.12
CA LEU A 172 -9.49 6.98 13.33
C LEU A 172 -10.71 6.19 13.82
N THR A 173 -11.86 6.85 13.79
CA THR A 173 -13.17 6.21 13.71
C THR A 173 -13.39 5.61 12.31
N ALA A 174 -14.34 4.69 12.20
CA ALA A 174 -14.72 4.13 10.91
C ALA A 174 -15.17 5.22 9.92
N ASP A 175 -15.96 6.21 10.38
CA ASP A 175 -16.42 7.31 9.53
C ASP A 175 -15.27 8.21 9.04
N GLU A 176 -14.26 8.45 9.88
CA GLU A 176 -13.06 9.21 9.47
C GLU A 176 -12.25 8.44 8.43
N ALA A 177 -12.10 7.13 8.59
CA ALA A 177 -11.43 6.28 7.62
C ALA A 177 -12.19 6.25 6.28
N LEU A 178 -13.52 6.13 6.29
CA LEU A 178 -14.36 6.20 5.10
C LEU A 178 -14.25 7.55 4.38
N ARG A 179 -14.19 8.66 5.12
CA ARG A 179 -13.94 9.98 4.53
C ARG A 179 -12.57 10.05 3.83
N ARG A 180 -11.54 9.41 4.38
CA ARG A 180 -10.21 9.36 3.75
C ARG A 180 -10.18 8.47 2.51
N ILE A 181 -10.95 7.39 2.49
CA ILE A 181 -11.17 6.57 1.30
C ILE A 181 -11.80 7.43 0.20
N ALA A 182 -12.88 8.15 0.49
CA ALA A 182 -13.53 9.02 -0.48
C ALA A 182 -12.58 10.10 -1.05
N LEU A 183 -11.77 10.74 -0.19
CA LEU A 183 -10.74 11.69 -0.64
C LEU A 183 -9.68 11.03 -1.55
N ALA A 184 -9.32 9.77 -1.28
CA ALA A 184 -8.41 9.01 -2.11
C ALA A 184 -9.03 8.63 -3.47
N GLU A 185 -10.30 8.21 -3.46
CA GLU A 185 -11.11 7.92 -4.66
C GLU A 185 -11.21 9.18 -5.55
N GLU A 186 -11.53 10.35 -4.98
CA GLU A 186 -11.60 11.64 -5.69
C GLU A 186 -10.24 12.04 -6.30
N ALA A 187 -9.15 11.81 -5.58
CA ALA A 187 -7.79 12.06 -6.07
C ALA A 187 -7.28 11.03 -7.11
N GLY A 188 -8.02 9.93 -7.33
CA GLY A 188 -7.68 8.90 -8.30
C GLY A 188 -6.58 7.96 -7.83
N LEU A 189 -6.45 7.84 -6.52
CA LEU A 189 -5.53 6.89 -5.91
C LEU A 189 -6.12 5.48 -6.02
N VAL A 190 -5.24 4.49 -6.05
CA VAL A 190 -5.62 3.07 -6.12
C VAL A 190 -5.59 2.50 -4.72
N HIS A 191 -6.72 1.94 -4.27
CA HIS A 191 -6.79 1.19 -3.02
C HIS A 191 -5.96 -0.09 -3.13
N THR A 192 -5.11 -0.32 -2.14
CA THR A 192 -4.22 -1.47 -2.10
C THR A 192 -4.17 -2.02 -0.70
N VAL A 193 -4.24 -3.35 -0.56
CA VAL A 193 -4.12 -4.05 0.73
C VAL A 193 -3.06 -5.13 0.63
N ARG A 194 -2.83 -5.85 1.74
CA ARG A 194 -2.05 -7.08 1.67
C ARG A 194 -2.77 -8.11 0.83
N ASN A 195 -1.99 -8.87 0.08
CA ASN A 195 -2.51 -9.93 -0.79
C ASN A 195 -2.90 -11.21 -0.04
N ASN A 196 -2.92 -11.19 1.29
CA ASN A 196 -3.52 -12.24 2.09
C ASN A 196 -4.56 -11.66 3.05
N VAL A 197 -5.75 -12.27 3.04
CA VAL A 197 -6.84 -11.87 3.94
C VAL A 197 -6.49 -12.31 5.35
N LYS A 198 -6.22 -11.33 6.22
CA LYS A 198 -5.93 -11.52 7.65
C LYS A 198 -6.63 -10.43 8.45
N GLU A 199 -6.83 -10.69 9.74
CA GLU A 199 -7.31 -9.67 10.68
C GLU A 199 -6.38 -8.45 10.69
N ASP A 200 -5.07 -8.67 10.69
CA ASP A 200 -4.06 -7.60 10.64
C ASP A 200 -3.79 -7.15 9.21
N MET A 201 -4.20 -5.92 8.91
CA MET A 201 -4.19 -5.36 7.57
C MET A 201 -3.58 -3.97 7.52
N PHE A 202 -3.19 -3.57 6.31
CA PHE A 202 -3.02 -2.16 5.98
C PHE A 202 -3.81 -1.87 4.72
N MET A 203 -4.20 -0.61 4.57
CA MET A 203 -4.77 -0.07 3.36
C MET A 203 -3.93 1.12 2.90
N CYS A 204 -3.33 0.96 1.74
CA CYS A 204 -2.60 1.97 1.01
C CYS A 204 -3.50 2.62 -0.04
N ASN A 205 -3.31 3.92 -0.25
CA ASN A 205 -3.98 4.71 -1.27
C ASN A 205 -2.90 5.28 -2.21
N CYS A 206 -2.61 4.54 -3.28
CA CYS A 206 -1.39 4.66 -4.06
C CYS A 206 -1.56 5.52 -5.32
N CYS A 207 -0.52 6.29 -5.66
CA CYS A 207 -0.34 6.87 -7.01
C CYS A 207 0.91 6.25 -7.65
N SER A 208 0.96 6.23 -8.98
CA SER A 208 2.15 5.83 -9.73
C SER A 208 3.36 6.75 -9.46
N CYS A 209 3.08 7.99 -9.07
CA CYS A 209 4.06 9.02 -8.78
C CYS A 209 5.03 8.66 -7.64
N CYS A 210 4.51 8.07 -6.56
CA CYS A 210 5.26 7.83 -5.33
C CYS A 210 5.32 6.37 -4.91
N CYS A 211 4.33 5.54 -5.27
CA CYS A 211 4.25 4.17 -4.76
C CYS A 211 5.43 3.33 -5.28
N THR A 212 6.25 2.81 -4.37
CA THR A 212 7.38 1.96 -4.73
C THR A 212 6.95 0.69 -5.45
N ALA A 213 5.85 0.06 -5.05
CA ALA A 213 5.38 -1.14 -5.74
C ALA A 213 4.94 -0.83 -7.19
N MET A 214 4.33 0.34 -7.43
CA MET A 214 3.94 0.74 -8.78
C MET A 214 5.16 1.09 -9.62
N LEU A 215 6.18 1.70 -9.01
CA LEU A 215 7.49 1.92 -9.65
C LEU A 215 8.14 0.58 -10.04
N MET A 216 8.18 -0.41 -9.13
CA MET A 216 8.72 -1.76 -9.42
C MET A 216 8.00 -2.42 -10.59
N LEU A 217 6.67 -2.30 -10.63
CA LEU A 217 5.85 -2.82 -11.72
C LEU A 217 6.11 -2.07 -13.04
N LYS A 218 5.96 -0.75 -13.05
CA LYS A 218 5.92 0.07 -14.28
C LYS A 218 7.29 0.33 -14.88
N THR A 219 8.31 0.52 -14.04
CA THR A 219 9.65 0.94 -14.47
C THR A 219 10.58 -0.26 -14.59
N PHE A 220 10.47 -1.24 -13.70
CA PHE A 220 11.39 -2.39 -13.67
C PHE A 220 10.73 -3.69 -14.15
N GLY A 221 9.45 -3.67 -14.51
CA GLY A 221 8.73 -4.84 -15.02
C GLY A 221 8.61 -5.97 -14.01
N TYR A 222 8.52 -5.67 -12.71
CA TYR A 222 8.31 -6.69 -11.67
C TYR A 222 6.81 -6.94 -11.46
N ASP A 223 6.26 -7.83 -12.28
CA ASP A 223 4.81 -8.13 -12.32
C ASP A 223 4.28 -8.66 -10.99
N SER A 224 5.13 -9.35 -10.21
CA SER A 224 4.79 -9.83 -8.86
C SER A 224 4.72 -8.72 -7.80
N ALA A 225 4.87 -7.44 -8.14
CA ALA A 225 4.69 -6.35 -7.19
C ALA A 225 3.23 -6.24 -6.71
N TYR A 226 2.26 -6.59 -7.58
CA TYR A 226 0.83 -6.47 -7.34
C TYR A 226 0.07 -7.71 -7.80
N ALA A 227 -0.95 -8.09 -7.05
CA ALA A 227 -2.05 -8.89 -7.56
C ALA A 227 -3.17 -7.95 -8.07
N PRO A 228 -3.77 -8.23 -9.24
CA PRO A 228 -4.96 -7.53 -9.69
C PRO A 228 -6.16 -7.87 -8.79
N SER A 229 -7.23 -7.08 -8.88
CA SER A 229 -8.50 -7.43 -8.26
C SER A 229 -9.16 -8.62 -8.99
N ARG A 230 -10.37 -9.02 -8.56
CA ARG A 230 -11.20 -9.97 -9.32
C ARG A 230 -11.73 -9.42 -10.66
N PHE A 231 -11.59 -8.12 -10.86
CA PHE A 231 -12.24 -7.39 -11.95
C PHE A 231 -11.25 -6.92 -13.01
N ARG A 232 -11.79 -6.57 -14.17
CA ARG A 232 -11.09 -5.88 -15.27
C ARG A 232 -12.03 -4.85 -15.87
N ALA A 233 -11.50 -3.72 -16.29
CA ALA A 233 -12.29 -2.72 -16.99
C ALA A 233 -12.54 -3.14 -18.45
N GLU A 234 -13.73 -2.87 -18.95
CA GLU A 234 -14.16 -3.07 -20.34
C GLU A 234 -14.84 -1.79 -20.87
N VAL A 235 -14.76 -1.54 -22.18
CA VAL A 235 -15.27 -0.33 -22.84
C VAL A 235 -16.49 -0.65 -23.70
N ASP A 236 -17.54 0.15 -23.58
CA ASP A 236 -18.61 0.24 -24.57
C ASP A 236 -18.23 1.29 -25.62
N GLU A 237 -17.82 0.82 -26.80
CA GLU A 237 -17.41 1.68 -27.91
C GLU A 237 -18.55 2.59 -28.42
N THR A 238 -19.81 2.21 -28.21
CA THR A 238 -20.96 2.99 -28.70
C THR A 238 -21.25 4.23 -27.84
N LEU A 239 -20.84 4.20 -26.58
CA LEU A 239 -20.95 5.32 -25.63
C LEU A 239 -19.65 6.12 -25.51
N CYS A 240 -18.53 5.54 -25.96
CA CYS A 240 -17.23 6.17 -25.85
C CYS A 240 -17.13 7.36 -26.81
N THR A 241 -16.70 8.51 -26.28
CA THR A 241 -16.51 9.75 -27.05
C THR A 241 -15.05 10.08 -27.33
N GLY A 242 -14.11 9.20 -26.93
CA GLY A 242 -12.68 9.47 -27.09
C GLY A 242 -12.14 10.62 -26.21
N CYS A 243 -12.83 11.00 -25.13
CA CYS A 243 -12.47 12.20 -24.36
C CYS A 243 -11.16 12.14 -23.53
N GLY A 244 -10.54 10.97 -23.39
CA GLY A 244 -9.25 10.81 -22.71
C GLY A 244 -9.28 10.82 -21.16
N ALA A 245 -10.43 11.04 -20.53
CA ALA A 245 -10.51 11.13 -19.06
C ALA A 245 -10.03 9.85 -18.34
N CYS A 246 -10.40 8.67 -18.87
CA CYS A 246 -10.00 7.38 -18.34
C CYS A 246 -8.49 7.11 -18.46
N GLU A 247 -7.87 7.51 -19.58
CA GLU A 247 -6.42 7.43 -19.80
C GLU A 247 -5.65 8.27 -18.76
N ALA A 248 -6.03 9.55 -18.59
CA ALA A 248 -5.39 10.45 -17.63
C ALA A 248 -5.54 10.01 -16.16
N ARG A 249 -6.54 9.18 -15.88
CA ARG A 249 -6.86 8.66 -14.54
C ARG A 249 -6.13 7.36 -14.23
N CYS A 250 -5.80 6.57 -15.23
CA CYS A 250 -5.19 5.25 -15.08
C CYS A 250 -3.78 5.34 -14.48
N GLN A 251 -3.59 4.79 -13.27
CA GLN A 251 -2.26 4.77 -12.62
C GLN A 251 -1.32 3.71 -13.23
N PHE A 252 -1.86 2.75 -13.99
CA PHE A 252 -1.13 1.59 -14.52
C PHE A 252 -0.78 1.70 -16.02
N ASP A 253 -1.11 2.82 -16.67
CA ASP A 253 -0.94 3.03 -18.12
C ASP A 253 -1.58 1.90 -18.94
N ALA A 254 -2.74 1.43 -18.48
CA ALA A 254 -3.49 0.33 -19.08
C ALA A 254 -4.51 0.78 -20.14
N ILE A 255 -4.71 2.08 -20.31
CA ILE A 255 -5.73 2.63 -21.20
C ILE A 255 -5.03 3.56 -22.19
N THR A 256 -5.37 3.44 -23.47
CA THR A 256 -4.97 4.36 -24.54
C THR A 256 -6.22 4.84 -25.25
N VAL A 257 -6.28 6.14 -25.60
CA VAL A 257 -7.45 6.72 -26.27
C VAL A 257 -7.04 7.35 -27.59
N ASP A 258 -7.55 6.79 -28.70
CA ASP A 258 -7.53 7.39 -30.03
C ASP A 258 -8.94 7.94 -30.33
N GLU A 259 -9.71 7.26 -31.19
CA GLU A 259 -11.14 7.57 -31.40
C GLU A 259 -12.02 6.99 -30.29
N VAL A 260 -11.69 5.78 -29.83
CA VAL A 260 -12.30 5.09 -28.70
C VAL A 260 -11.23 4.62 -27.72
N ALA A 261 -11.60 4.41 -26.47
CA ALA A 261 -10.69 3.90 -25.46
C ALA A 261 -10.39 2.41 -25.70
N SER A 262 -9.12 2.04 -25.59
CA SER A 262 -8.64 0.65 -25.64
C SER A 262 -7.95 0.28 -24.32
N ILE A 263 -8.20 -0.93 -23.82
CA ILE A 263 -7.70 -1.40 -22.52
C ILE A 263 -6.73 -2.57 -22.72
N SER A 264 -5.50 -2.39 -22.23
CA SER A 264 -4.52 -3.47 -22.11
C SER A 264 -4.92 -4.42 -20.98
N THR A 265 -5.29 -5.64 -21.35
CA THR A 265 -5.70 -6.70 -20.42
C THR A 265 -4.59 -7.08 -19.43
N GLU A 266 -3.33 -7.01 -19.86
CA GLU A 266 -2.15 -7.33 -19.03
C GLU A 266 -1.85 -6.24 -18.00
N LYS A 267 -2.11 -4.97 -18.34
CA LYS A 267 -1.84 -3.83 -17.46
C LYS A 267 -3.03 -3.42 -16.59
N CYS A 268 -4.22 -3.96 -16.85
CA CYS A 268 -5.43 -3.60 -16.10
C CYS A 268 -5.51 -4.39 -14.78
N PHE A 269 -5.27 -3.71 -13.66
CA PHE A 269 -5.37 -4.28 -12.32
C PHE A 269 -6.79 -4.23 -11.71
N GLY A 270 -7.77 -3.72 -12.47
CA GLY A 270 -9.18 -3.72 -12.05
C GLY A 270 -9.48 -2.81 -10.85
N CYS A 271 -8.91 -1.60 -10.82
CA CYS A 271 -9.13 -0.65 -9.72
C CYS A 271 -10.44 0.15 -9.84
N GLY A 272 -11.05 0.25 -11.02
CA GLY A 272 -12.31 0.98 -11.21
C GLY A 272 -12.20 2.51 -11.35
N ASN A 273 -11.01 3.12 -11.13
CA ASN A 273 -10.88 4.58 -11.23
C ASN A 273 -11.29 5.15 -12.61
N CYS A 274 -11.14 4.37 -13.68
CA CYS A 274 -11.58 4.77 -15.03
C CYS A 274 -13.12 4.79 -15.18
N VAL A 275 -13.82 3.88 -14.51
CA VAL A 275 -15.30 3.82 -14.50
C VAL A 275 -15.85 5.06 -13.80
N LEU A 276 -15.34 5.36 -12.59
CA LEU A 276 -15.78 6.51 -11.80
C LEU A 276 -15.60 7.87 -12.52
N THR A 277 -14.59 8.00 -13.37
CA THR A 277 -14.29 9.28 -14.04
C THR A 277 -14.93 9.41 -15.42
N CYS A 278 -15.56 8.36 -15.97
CA CYS A 278 -16.06 8.38 -17.33
C CYS A 278 -17.36 9.20 -17.41
N PRO A 279 -17.39 10.33 -18.14
CA PRO A 279 -18.58 11.20 -18.17
C PRO A 279 -19.75 10.62 -18.95
N THR A 280 -19.51 9.60 -19.79
CA THR A 280 -20.53 8.94 -20.60
C THR A 280 -20.86 7.53 -20.12
N GLU A 281 -20.30 7.12 -18.98
CA GLU A 281 -20.51 5.79 -18.39
C GLU A 281 -20.14 4.64 -19.36
N ALA A 282 -19.26 4.89 -20.33
CA ALA A 282 -18.81 3.95 -21.35
C ALA A 282 -17.85 2.86 -20.82
N LEU A 283 -17.63 2.78 -19.51
CA LEU A 283 -16.66 1.88 -18.87
C LEU A 283 -17.34 1.14 -17.74
N ILE A 284 -17.12 -0.18 -17.67
CA ILE A 284 -17.62 -1.04 -16.58
C ILE A 284 -16.49 -1.91 -16.03
N LEU A 285 -16.67 -2.47 -14.83
CA LEU A 285 -15.81 -3.53 -14.30
C LEU A 285 -16.45 -4.91 -14.51
N GLU A 286 -15.86 -5.74 -15.35
CA GLU A 286 -16.25 -7.14 -15.48
C GLU A 286 -15.48 -8.01 -14.49
N GLU A 287 -16.18 -8.88 -13.76
CA GLU A 287 -15.54 -9.91 -12.94
C GLU A 287 -15.05 -11.05 -13.83
N ILE A 288 -13.73 -11.18 -13.91
CA ILE A 288 -13.07 -12.16 -14.78
C ILE A 288 -12.33 -13.24 -13.97
N ARG A 289 -12.34 -13.15 -12.64
CA ARG A 289 -11.67 -14.09 -11.73
C ARG A 289 -12.59 -14.46 -10.57
N PRO A 290 -12.62 -15.74 -10.15
CA PRO A 290 -13.51 -16.21 -9.10
C PRO A 290 -13.00 -15.84 -7.69
N LEU A 291 -13.77 -16.09 -6.63
CA LEU A 291 -13.46 -15.61 -5.27
C LEU A 291 -12.17 -16.24 -4.74
N GLU A 292 -11.92 -17.48 -5.13
CA GLU A 292 -10.75 -18.28 -4.79
C GLU A 292 -9.44 -17.70 -5.36
N PHE A 293 -9.52 -16.72 -6.27
CA PHE A 293 -8.36 -15.95 -6.71
C PHE A 293 -7.77 -15.06 -5.59
N ILE A 294 -8.56 -14.77 -4.55
CA ILE A 294 -8.09 -14.06 -3.36
C ILE A 294 -7.41 -15.03 -2.42
N ARG A 295 -6.18 -14.70 -2.01
CA ARG A 295 -5.41 -15.57 -1.13
C ARG A 295 -5.88 -15.36 0.31
N ASN A 296 -6.31 -16.44 0.95
CA ASN A 296 -6.69 -16.43 2.37
C ASN A 296 -5.55 -16.91 3.29
N THR A 297 -4.36 -17.19 2.74
CA THR A 297 -3.17 -17.67 3.46
C THR A 297 -1.92 -16.90 3.02
#